data_AF-A0A936EPD7-F1
#
_entry.id   AF-A0A936EPD7-F1
#
_cell.length_a   1.000
_cell.length_b   1.000
_cell.length_c   1.000
_cell.angle_alpha   90.00
_cell.angle_beta   90.00
_cell.angle_gamma   90.00
#
_symmetry.space_group_name_H-M   'P 1'
#
loop_
_entity.id
_entity.type
_entity.pdbx_description
1 polymer ?
#
loop_
_entity_poly.entity_id
_entity_poly.type
_entity_poly.pdbx_seq_one_letter_code
_entity_poly.pdbx_strand_id
1 'polypeptide(L)'
;MNLTEHFKKLSLSVFKMVLFLQREETIVELTATQWQQLNHTCEAWLNEVTMFTAEEAASIVKRLGLILYRMSMQFTALRKFENGEAASSLVCTDEDFTTALQLAEIYLQHSILMFNNLPKQSEATQFKTGDSKRKFFDALPQEFTRQQAVETGKLFTLAARTVDDILHNATGKALEKLKAGHYRKI
;
A
#
# COMPACT_ATOMS: atom_id res chain seq x y z
N MET A 1 0.24 -37.12 -13.17
CA MET A 1 -0.90 -36.32 -12.70
C MET A 1 -1.77 -35.98 -13.90
N ASN A 2 -3.05 -36.39 -13.92
CA ASN A 2 -3.97 -36.01 -15.01
C ASN A 2 -4.52 -34.61 -14.72
N LEU A 3 -4.04 -33.61 -15.44
CA LEU A 3 -4.40 -32.21 -15.23
C LEU A 3 -5.87 -31.93 -15.56
N THR A 4 -6.44 -32.59 -16.57
CA THR A 4 -7.85 -32.43 -16.95
C THR A 4 -8.78 -32.86 -15.81
N GLU A 5 -8.53 -34.03 -15.23
CA GLU A 5 -9.33 -34.53 -14.12
C GLU A 5 -9.13 -33.68 -12.85
N HIS A 6 -7.92 -33.16 -12.63
CA HIS A 6 -7.64 -32.24 -11.53
C HIS A 6 -8.44 -30.93 -11.64
N PHE A 7 -8.38 -30.23 -12.79
CA PHE A 7 -9.12 -28.99 -12.99
C PHE A 7 -10.64 -29.19 -12.97
N LYS A 8 -11.14 -30.34 -13.46
CA LYS A 8 -12.56 -30.70 -13.36
C LYS A 8 -13.03 -30.82 -11.91
N LYS A 9 -12.21 -31.37 -11.02
CA LYS A 9 -12.53 -31.44 -9.58
C LYS A 9 -12.52 -30.06 -8.93
N LEU A 10 -11.55 -29.22 -9.26
CA LEU A 10 -11.49 -27.83 -8.78
C LEU A 10 -12.70 -27.01 -9.25
N SER A 11 -13.11 -27.13 -10.51
CA SER A 11 -14.29 -26.41 -11.02
C SER A 11 -15.57 -26.82 -10.29
N LEU A 12 -15.73 -28.09 -9.96
CA LEU A 12 -16.86 -28.57 -9.15
C LEU A 12 -16.83 -28.03 -7.72
N SER A 13 -15.65 -27.89 -7.11
CA SER A 13 -15.49 -27.29 -5.79
C SER A 13 -15.88 -25.80 -5.80
N VAL A 14 -15.38 -25.03 -6.75
CA VAL A 14 -15.75 -23.62 -6.94
C VAL A 14 -17.24 -23.47 -7.22
N PHE A 15 -17.83 -24.34 -8.05
CA PHE A 15 -19.27 -24.30 -8.32
C PHE A 15 -20.11 -24.52 -7.04
N LYS A 16 -19.73 -25.47 -6.19
CA LYS A 16 -20.40 -25.70 -4.89
C LYS A 16 -20.27 -24.49 -3.97
N MET A 17 -19.11 -23.86 -3.93
CA MET A 17 -18.86 -22.65 -3.15
C MET A 17 -19.77 -21.50 -3.60
N VAL A 18 -19.88 -21.27 -4.91
CA VAL A 18 -20.76 -20.23 -5.46
C VAL A 18 -22.22 -20.50 -5.07
N LEU A 19 -22.70 -21.74 -5.24
CA LEU A 19 -24.08 -22.10 -4.85
C LEU A 19 -24.33 -21.89 -3.35
N PHE A 20 -23.35 -22.22 -2.51
CA PHE A 20 -23.43 -22.02 -1.07
C PHE A 20 -23.52 -20.53 -0.71
N LEU A 21 -22.60 -19.70 -1.23
CA LEU A 21 -22.56 -18.26 -0.93
C LEU A 21 -23.72 -17.47 -1.57
N GLN A 22 -24.36 -18.00 -2.62
CA GLN A 22 -25.58 -17.43 -3.17
C GLN A 22 -26.82 -17.72 -2.31
N ARG A 23 -26.84 -18.89 -1.65
CA ARG A 23 -27.95 -19.30 -0.80
C ARG A 23 -27.85 -18.66 0.59
N GLU A 24 -26.65 -18.66 1.16
CA GLU A 24 -26.38 -18.15 2.50
C GLU A 24 -25.87 -16.70 2.39
N GLU A 25 -26.68 -15.73 2.83
CA GLU A 25 -26.26 -14.33 2.93
C GLU A 25 -24.94 -14.23 3.71
N THR A 26 -24.01 -13.40 3.25
CA THR A 26 -22.70 -13.24 3.87
C THR A 26 -22.38 -11.77 4.06
N ILE A 27 -22.54 -11.32 5.29
CA ILE A 27 -22.15 -10.02 5.79
C ILE A 27 -20.84 -10.22 6.53
N VAL A 28 -19.82 -9.44 6.18
CA VAL A 28 -18.52 -9.50 6.84
C VAL A 28 -18.27 -8.20 7.58
N GLU A 29 -17.80 -8.33 8.82
CA GLU A 29 -17.45 -7.20 9.68
C GLU A 29 -15.98 -7.29 10.09
N LEU A 30 -15.32 -6.13 10.19
CA LEU A 30 -14.03 -6.04 10.88
C LEU A 30 -14.25 -5.69 12.34
N THR A 31 -13.37 -6.18 13.20
CA THR A 31 -13.33 -5.74 14.60
C THR A 31 -12.91 -4.27 14.69
N ALA A 32 -13.19 -3.62 15.83
CA ALA A 32 -12.73 -2.26 16.09
C ALA A 32 -11.19 -2.14 15.95
N THR A 33 -10.45 -3.13 16.43
CA THR A 33 -8.98 -3.18 16.33
C THR A 33 -8.51 -3.30 14.88
N GLN A 34 -9.16 -4.14 14.07
CA GLN A 34 -8.85 -4.26 12.64
C GLN A 34 -9.17 -2.97 11.88
N TRP A 35 -10.27 -2.28 12.21
CA TRP A 35 -10.56 -0.96 11.65
C TRP A 35 -9.50 0.08 12.02
N GLN A 36 -9.06 0.10 13.28
CA GLN A 36 -7.98 0.98 13.72
C GLN A 36 -6.68 0.69 12.97
N GLN A 37 -6.31 -0.59 12.84
CA GLN A 37 -5.12 -1.01 12.11
C GLN A 37 -5.20 -0.61 10.63
N LEU A 38 -6.33 -0.86 9.95
CA LEU A 38 -6.55 -0.45 8.57
C LEU A 38 -6.36 1.06 8.40
N ASN A 39 -7.00 1.86 9.26
CA ASN A 39 -6.93 3.32 9.19
C ASN A 39 -5.50 3.82 9.43
N HIS A 40 -4.85 3.32 10.48
CA HIS A 40 -3.47 3.68 10.81
C HIS A 40 -2.50 3.35 9.67
N THR A 41 -2.61 2.14 9.10
CA THR A 41 -1.77 1.72 7.99
C THR A 41 -2.04 2.55 6.73
N CYS A 42 -3.31 2.81 6.39
CA CYS A 42 -3.64 3.63 5.22
C CYS A 42 -3.18 5.08 5.38
N GLU A 43 -3.24 5.64 6.59
CA GLU A 43 -2.72 6.97 6.90
C GLU A 43 -1.20 7.02 6.72
N ALA A 44 -0.48 6.02 7.25
CA ALA A 44 0.97 5.90 7.06
C ALA A 44 1.35 5.82 5.58
N TRP A 45 0.67 4.96 4.80
CA TRP A 45 0.87 4.86 3.36
C TRP A 45 0.57 6.16 2.63
N LEU A 46 -0.51 6.87 3.01
CA LEU A 46 -0.87 8.13 2.40
C LEU A 46 0.21 9.19 2.64
N ASN A 47 0.71 9.27 3.86
CA ASN A 47 1.80 10.17 4.21
C ASN A 47 3.08 9.84 3.45
N GLU A 48 3.47 8.57 3.39
CA GLU A 48 4.67 8.13 2.68
C GLU A 48 4.58 8.40 1.16
N VAL A 49 3.45 8.04 0.54
CA VAL A 49 3.23 8.22 -0.90
C VAL A 49 3.18 9.69 -1.28
N THR A 50 2.50 10.53 -0.52
CA THR A 50 2.44 11.98 -0.80
C THR A 50 3.79 12.67 -0.58
N MET A 51 4.58 12.21 0.39
CA MET A 51 5.89 12.77 0.68
C MET A 51 6.93 12.39 -0.37
N PHE A 52 6.98 11.11 -0.75
CA PHE A 52 8.07 10.59 -1.58
C PHE A 52 7.67 10.28 -3.02
N THR A 53 6.40 10.11 -3.37
CA THR A 53 6.01 9.81 -4.75
C THR A 53 5.52 11.07 -5.47
N ALA A 54 4.26 11.43 -5.24
CA ALA A 54 3.57 12.59 -5.79
C ALA A 54 2.22 12.77 -5.06
N GLU A 55 1.66 13.97 -5.05
CA GLU A 55 0.35 14.22 -4.43
C GLU A 55 -0.77 13.44 -5.14
N GLU A 56 -0.70 13.33 -6.46
CA GLU A 56 -1.66 12.61 -7.31
C GLU A 56 -1.66 11.09 -7.02
N ALA A 57 -0.55 10.56 -6.51
CA ALA A 57 -0.42 9.16 -6.12
C ALA A 57 -1.22 8.83 -4.84
N ALA A 58 -1.70 9.82 -4.09
CA ALA A 58 -2.64 9.62 -2.96
C ALA A 58 -3.89 8.80 -3.36
N SER A 59 -4.33 8.95 -4.61
CA SER A 59 -5.47 8.21 -5.17
C SER A 59 -5.23 6.69 -5.21
N ILE A 60 -3.98 6.24 -5.24
CA ILE A 60 -3.61 4.81 -5.19
C ILE A 60 -3.95 4.27 -3.80
N VAL A 61 -3.50 4.94 -2.74
CA VAL A 61 -3.70 4.51 -1.35
C VAL A 61 -5.19 4.45 -1.01
N LYS A 62 -5.97 5.47 -1.39
CA LYS A 62 -7.42 5.49 -1.13
C LYS A 62 -8.15 4.31 -1.76
N ARG A 63 -7.80 3.95 -3.01
CA ARG A 63 -8.36 2.77 -3.69
C ARG A 63 -7.89 1.47 -3.03
N LEU A 64 -6.63 1.42 -2.62
CA LEU A 64 -6.05 0.25 -1.99
C LEU A 64 -6.68 -0.08 -0.63
N GLY A 65 -7.02 0.93 0.19
CA GLY A 65 -7.75 0.71 1.45
C GLY A 65 -9.10 0.00 1.25
N LEU A 66 -9.83 0.36 0.19
CA LEU A 66 -11.06 -0.34 -0.19
C LEU A 66 -10.79 -1.76 -0.71
N ILE A 67 -9.73 -1.96 -1.49
CA ILE A 67 -9.32 -3.28 -1.99
C ILE A 67 -8.92 -4.19 -0.83
N LEU A 68 -8.18 -3.68 0.16
CA LEU A 68 -7.83 -4.38 1.39
C LEU A 68 -9.08 -4.93 2.09
N TYR A 69 -10.06 -4.06 2.36
CA TYR A 69 -11.31 -4.51 2.99
C TYR A 69 -12.02 -5.58 2.14
N ARG A 70 -12.09 -5.38 0.81
CA ARG A 70 -12.67 -6.40 -0.08
C ARG A 70 -11.93 -7.73 -0.02
N MET A 71 -10.61 -7.74 0.07
CA MET A 71 -9.84 -8.99 0.20
C MET A 71 -10.14 -9.69 1.53
N SER A 72 -10.21 -8.95 2.64
CA SER A 72 -10.65 -9.49 3.94
C SER A 72 -12.04 -10.14 3.85
N MET A 73 -12.98 -9.51 3.13
CA MET A 73 -14.31 -10.09 2.89
C MET A 73 -14.23 -11.38 2.07
N GLN A 74 -13.40 -11.41 1.02
CA GLN A 74 -13.24 -12.59 0.16
C GLN A 74 -12.66 -13.76 0.94
N PHE A 75 -11.60 -13.55 1.73
CA PHE A 75 -11.00 -14.61 2.54
C PHE A 75 -11.97 -15.15 3.60
N THR A 76 -12.71 -14.24 4.27
CA THR A 76 -13.77 -14.64 5.21
C THR A 76 -14.86 -15.47 4.53
N ALA A 77 -15.28 -15.11 3.31
CA ALA A 77 -16.29 -15.85 2.56
C ALA A 77 -15.80 -17.24 2.12
N LEU A 78 -14.53 -17.36 1.72
CA LEU A 78 -13.91 -18.66 1.41
C LEU A 78 -13.90 -19.56 2.65
N ARG A 79 -13.43 -19.02 3.78
CA ARG A 79 -13.40 -19.73 5.08
C ARG A 79 -14.79 -20.16 5.54
N LYS A 80 -15.82 -19.31 5.36
CA LYS A 80 -17.23 -19.66 5.65
C LYS A 80 -17.65 -20.92 4.91
N PHE A 81 -17.35 -21.00 3.61
CA PHE A 81 -17.67 -22.17 2.79
C PHE A 81 -16.88 -23.42 3.25
N GLU A 82 -15.58 -23.28 3.50
CA GLU A 82 -14.73 -24.40 3.94
C GLU A 82 -15.18 -24.98 5.28
N ASN A 83 -15.64 -24.13 6.19
CA ASN A 83 -16.16 -24.53 7.50
C ASN A 83 -17.64 -25.00 7.45
N GLY A 84 -18.34 -24.80 6.33
CA GLY A 84 -19.78 -25.06 6.21
C GLY A 84 -20.62 -24.20 7.16
N GLU A 85 -20.17 -22.98 7.46
CA GLU A 85 -20.79 -22.11 8.46
C GLU A 85 -22.03 -21.41 7.89
N ALA A 86 -23.21 -21.66 8.47
CA ALA A 86 -24.47 -21.10 7.99
C ALA A 86 -24.76 -19.68 8.53
N ALA A 87 -23.89 -19.12 9.39
CA ALA A 87 -24.09 -17.80 9.95
C ALA A 87 -24.09 -16.72 8.87
N SER A 88 -25.04 -15.79 8.92
CA SER A 88 -25.15 -14.72 7.92
C SER A 88 -24.14 -13.59 8.15
N SER A 89 -23.80 -13.29 9.40
CA SER A 89 -22.76 -12.32 9.76
C SER A 89 -21.52 -13.05 10.28
N LEU A 90 -20.36 -12.71 9.73
CA LEU A 90 -19.06 -13.21 10.15
C LEU A 90 -18.11 -12.07 10.45
N VAL A 91 -17.37 -12.21 11.54
CA VAL A 91 -16.24 -11.35 11.84
C VAL A 91 -15.02 -11.88 11.08
N CYS A 92 -14.31 -10.99 10.38
CA CYS A 92 -13.03 -11.31 9.74
C CYS A 92 -12.04 -11.77 10.80
N THR A 93 -11.36 -12.89 10.56
CA THR A 93 -10.29 -13.34 11.47
C THR A 93 -9.05 -12.47 11.29
N ASP A 94 -8.18 -12.48 12.30
CA ASP A 94 -6.90 -11.78 12.22
C ASP A 94 -5.98 -12.39 11.14
N GLU A 95 -6.10 -13.71 10.88
CA GLU A 95 -5.37 -14.39 9.80
C GLU A 95 -5.82 -13.90 8.41
N ASP A 96 -7.13 -13.86 8.18
CA ASP A 96 -7.72 -13.32 6.94
C ASP A 96 -7.31 -11.86 6.74
N PHE A 97 -7.42 -11.04 7.79
CA PHE A 97 -7.08 -9.62 7.73
C PHE A 97 -5.58 -9.39 7.49
N THR A 98 -4.71 -10.09 8.21
CA THR A 98 -3.25 -9.96 8.08
C THR A 98 -2.79 -10.41 6.69
N THR A 99 -3.37 -11.49 6.16
CA THR A 99 -3.08 -11.96 4.80
C THR A 99 -3.46 -10.92 3.76
N ALA A 100 -4.65 -10.31 3.90
CA ALA A 100 -5.10 -9.24 3.01
C ALA A 100 -4.20 -8.01 3.10
N LEU A 101 -3.74 -7.65 4.30
CA LEU A 101 -2.85 -6.52 4.54
C LEU A 101 -1.48 -6.72 3.86
N GLN A 102 -0.86 -7.89 4.02
CA GLN A 102 0.42 -8.22 3.38
C GLN A 102 0.34 -8.17 1.86
N LEU A 103 -0.76 -8.66 1.27
CA LEU A 103 -0.99 -8.54 -0.17
C LEU A 103 -1.14 -7.08 -0.60
N ALA A 104 -1.88 -6.29 0.16
CA ALA A 104 -2.06 -4.87 -0.12
C ALA A 104 -0.73 -4.10 -0.08
N GLU A 105 0.16 -4.39 0.87
CA GLU A 105 1.52 -3.80 0.93
C GLU A 105 2.32 -4.04 -0.36
N ILE A 106 2.30 -5.28 -0.86
CA ILE A 106 2.96 -5.64 -2.12
C ILE A 106 2.31 -4.88 -3.30
N TYR A 107 0.99 -4.82 -3.34
CA TYR A 107 0.26 -4.11 -4.40
C TYR A 107 0.53 -2.61 -4.39
N LEU A 108 0.75 -2.01 -3.22
CA LEU A 108 1.15 -0.62 -3.09
C LEU A 108 2.51 -0.39 -3.77
N GLN A 109 3.51 -1.21 -3.45
CA GLN A 109 4.84 -1.11 -4.03
C GLN A 109 4.81 -1.24 -5.56
N HIS A 110 4.07 -2.21 -6.09
CA HIS A 110 3.89 -2.37 -7.53
C HIS A 110 3.17 -1.17 -8.16
N SER A 111 2.15 -0.62 -7.48
CA SER A 111 1.41 0.54 -7.98
C SER A 111 2.27 1.80 -8.03
N ILE A 112 3.12 2.03 -7.03
CA ILE A 112 4.09 3.14 -6.98
C ILE A 112 5.13 2.97 -8.09
N LEU A 113 5.64 1.75 -8.26
CA LEU A 113 6.59 1.44 -9.33
C LEU A 113 5.98 1.76 -10.70
N MET A 114 4.77 1.28 -10.98
CA MET A 114 4.08 1.58 -12.23
C MET A 114 3.84 3.07 -12.41
N PHE A 115 3.35 3.77 -11.38
CA PHE A 115 3.11 5.21 -11.41
C PHE A 115 4.36 6.00 -11.81
N ASN A 116 5.51 5.67 -11.22
CA ASN A 116 6.78 6.34 -11.50
C ASN A 116 7.31 6.09 -12.92
N ASN A 117 6.85 5.02 -13.57
CA ASN A 117 7.29 4.58 -14.90
C ASN A 117 6.23 4.79 -15.99
N LEU A 118 5.11 5.45 -15.68
CA LEU A 118 4.13 5.83 -16.70
C LEU A 118 4.81 6.75 -17.73
N PRO A 119 4.62 6.48 -19.04
CA PRO A 119 5.28 7.25 -20.08
C PRO A 119 4.83 8.70 -20.01
N LYS A 120 5.78 9.60 -19.76
CA LYS A 120 5.57 11.03 -19.98
C LYS A 120 5.66 11.25 -21.49
N GLN A 121 4.72 12.01 -22.05
CA GLN A 121 4.76 12.36 -23.47
C GLN A 121 6.17 12.89 -23.79
N SER A 122 6.89 12.19 -24.67
CA SER A 122 8.18 12.56 -25.31
C SER A 122 9.54 12.20 -24.70
N GLU A 123 9.66 11.40 -23.62
CA GLU A 123 10.99 10.94 -23.14
C GLU A 123 11.22 9.42 -23.27
N ALA A 124 12.44 9.02 -23.60
CA ALA A 124 12.88 7.63 -23.54
C ALA A 124 12.67 7.09 -22.11
N THR A 125 11.97 5.96 -21.99
CA THR A 125 11.60 5.33 -20.72
C THR A 125 12.83 4.80 -19.98
N GLN A 126 13.49 5.67 -19.21
CA GLN A 126 14.42 5.21 -18.17
C GLN A 126 13.61 4.67 -17.00
N PHE A 127 13.82 3.39 -16.67
CA PHE A 127 13.17 2.74 -15.55
C PHE A 127 13.59 3.39 -14.22
N LYS A 128 12.62 3.80 -13.42
CA LYS A 128 12.80 4.36 -12.08
C LYS A 128 12.33 3.34 -11.05
N THR A 129 13.23 2.87 -10.20
CA THR A 129 12.89 1.93 -9.10
C THR A 129 11.90 2.53 -8.09
N GLY A 130 11.78 3.85 -8.01
CA GLY A 130 10.80 4.56 -7.18
C GLY A 130 11.21 4.78 -5.72
N ASP A 131 12.31 4.16 -5.28
CA ASP A 131 12.80 4.17 -3.89
C ASP A 131 13.90 5.21 -3.61
N SER A 132 14.47 5.83 -4.64
CA SER A 132 15.62 6.75 -4.50
C SER A 132 15.34 7.93 -3.55
N LYS A 133 14.11 8.44 -3.53
CA LYS A 133 13.69 9.55 -2.65
C LYS A 133 13.58 9.12 -1.19
N ARG A 134 13.11 7.90 -0.92
CA ARG A 134 13.05 7.33 0.44
C ARG A 134 14.45 7.07 0.98
N LYS A 135 15.30 6.42 0.18
CA LYS A 135 16.71 6.18 0.51
C LYS A 135 17.49 7.47 0.77
N PHE A 136 17.24 8.51 -0.04
CA PHE A 136 17.76 9.85 0.20
C PHE A 136 17.36 10.36 1.58
N PHE A 137 16.07 10.30 1.90
CA PHE A 137 15.57 10.78 3.18
C PHE A 137 16.20 10.03 4.34
N ASP A 138 16.32 8.71 4.24
CA ASP A 138 16.92 7.87 5.28
C ASP A 138 18.40 8.19 5.52
N ALA A 139 19.14 8.54 4.46
CA ALA A 139 20.57 8.91 4.54
C ALA A 139 20.84 10.28 5.19
N LEU A 140 19.84 11.14 5.34
CA LEU A 140 20.02 12.44 6.01
C LEU A 140 20.32 12.25 7.51
N PRO A 141 21.21 13.07 8.10
CA PRO A 141 21.41 13.07 9.55
C PRO A 141 20.14 13.47 10.33
N GLN A 142 20.16 13.31 11.67
CA GLN A 142 19.06 13.73 12.53
C GLN A 142 18.78 15.24 12.43
N GLU A 143 19.85 16.04 12.33
CA GLU A 143 19.80 17.48 12.07
C GLU A 143 20.70 17.82 10.90
N PHE A 144 20.20 18.63 9.96
CA PHE A 144 20.93 18.94 8.74
C PHE A 144 20.51 20.30 8.17
N THR A 145 21.39 20.85 7.33
CA THR A 145 21.13 22.06 6.56
C THR A 145 20.59 21.71 5.17
N ARG A 146 19.89 22.65 4.54
CA ARG A 146 19.48 22.54 3.13
C ARG A 146 20.66 22.21 2.22
N GLN A 147 21.83 22.81 2.47
CA GLN A 147 23.03 22.56 1.67
C GLN A 147 23.47 21.09 1.78
N GLN A 148 23.54 20.55 3.01
CA GLN A 148 23.85 19.13 3.23
C GLN A 148 22.83 18.20 2.58
N ALA A 149 21.54 18.56 2.62
CA ALA A 149 20.49 17.80 1.94
C ALA A 149 20.68 17.79 0.42
N VAL A 150 20.99 18.94 -0.19
CA VAL A 150 21.25 19.02 -1.64
C VAL A 150 22.49 18.21 -2.02
N GLU A 151 23.56 18.26 -1.24
CA GLU A 151 24.76 17.43 -1.49
C GLU A 151 24.46 15.94 -1.36
N THR A 152 23.70 15.54 -0.32
CA THR A 152 23.27 14.14 -0.14
C THR A 152 22.38 13.69 -1.29
N GLY A 153 21.47 14.55 -1.77
CA GLY A 153 20.57 14.27 -2.89
C GLY A 153 21.27 13.92 -4.20
N LYS A 154 22.47 14.48 -4.44
CA LYS A 154 23.28 14.14 -5.63
C LYS A 154 23.67 12.66 -5.65
N LEU A 155 23.93 12.05 -4.49
CA LEU A 155 24.25 10.61 -4.37
C LEU A 155 23.08 9.72 -4.80
N PHE A 156 21.85 10.25 -4.77
CA PHE A 156 20.62 9.56 -5.17
C PHE A 156 20.07 10.06 -6.51
N THR A 157 20.86 10.79 -7.30
CA THR A 157 20.46 11.36 -8.61
C THR A 157 19.25 12.30 -8.50
N LEU A 158 19.13 13.05 -7.41
CA LEU A 158 18.05 14.01 -7.20
C LEU A 158 18.52 15.43 -7.53
N ALA A 159 17.72 16.15 -8.32
CA ALA A 159 17.93 17.57 -8.56
C ALA A 159 17.64 18.38 -7.27
N ALA A 160 18.32 19.53 -7.11
CA ALA A 160 18.13 20.40 -5.94
C ALA A 160 16.65 20.79 -5.72
N ARG A 161 15.91 21.04 -6.80
CA ARG A 161 14.46 21.31 -6.74
C ARG A 161 13.68 20.13 -6.17
N THR A 162 13.99 18.89 -6.58
CA THR A 162 13.35 17.69 -6.05
C THR A 162 13.67 17.50 -4.57
N VAL A 163 14.89 17.81 -4.14
CA VAL A 163 15.26 17.83 -2.72
C VAL A 163 14.40 18.85 -1.97
N ASP A 164 14.27 20.08 -2.50
CA ASP A 164 13.44 21.12 -1.88
C ASP A 164 11.97 20.71 -1.75
N ASP A 165 11.40 20.09 -2.79
CA ASP A 165 10.03 19.59 -2.79
C ASP A 165 9.85 18.51 -1.70
N ILE A 166 10.82 17.59 -1.55
CA ILE A 166 10.79 16.57 -0.49
C ILE A 166 10.87 17.23 0.89
N LEU A 167 11.79 18.18 1.09
CA LEU A 167 11.91 18.89 2.37
C LEU A 167 10.62 19.65 2.71
N HIS A 168 9.99 20.29 1.72
CA HIS A 168 8.70 20.96 1.88
C HIS A 168 7.60 19.97 2.29
N ASN A 169 7.43 18.90 1.52
CA ASN A 169 6.37 17.89 1.77
C ASN A 169 6.55 17.13 3.08
N ALA A 170 7.80 16.96 3.52
CA ALA A 170 8.12 16.29 4.78
C ALA A 170 7.98 17.22 6.00
N THR A 171 8.02 18.55 5.81
CA THR A 171 7.92 19.50 6.92
C THR A 171 6.51 19.43 7.55
N GLY A 172 6.46 19.28 8.87
CA GLY A 172 5.22 19.10 9.63
C GLY A 172 4.71 17.65 9.67
N LYS A 173 5.36 16.72 8.96
CA LYS A 173 5.03 15.27 8.97
C LYS A 173 6.17 14.41 9.49
N ALA A 174 7.36 14.56 8.92
CA ALA A 174 8.57 13.82 9.26
C ALA A 174 9.80 14.73 9.48
N LEU A 175 9.66 16.03 9.22
CA LEU A 175 10.65 17.05 9.51
C LEU A 175 10.06 18.22 10.30
N GLU A 176 10.87 18.77 11.20
CA GLU A 176 10.67 20.05 11.85
C GLU A 176 11.66 21.07 11.27
N LYS A 177 11.21 22.30 11.02
CA LYS A 177 12.06 23.40 10.57
C LYS A 177 12.50 24.24 11.77
N LEU A 178 13.74 24.05 12.23
CA LEU A 178 14.29 24.76 13.40
C LEU A 178 14.52 26.25 13.11
N LYS A 179 15.05 26.56 11.93
CA LYS A 179 15.29 27.92 11.43
C LYS A 179 15.44 27.90 9.92
N ALA A 180 15.62 29.05 9.29
CA ALA A 180 15.82 29.14 7.84
C ALA A 180 16.96 28.19 7.38
N GLY A 181 16.63 27.26 6.49
CA GLY A 181 17.56 26.28 5.92
C GLY A 181 18.06 25.19 6.87
N HIS A 182 17.49 25.05 8.07
CA HIS A 182 17.89 24.02 9.05
C HIS A 182 16.70 23.16 9.44
N TYR A 183 16.88 21.84 9.41
CA TYR A 183 15.84 20.84 9.56
C TYR A 183 16.26 19.78 10.59
N ARG A 184 15.27 19.19 11.25
CA ARG A 184 15.41 18.05 12.15
C ARG A 184 14.40 16.98 11.79
N LYS A 185 14.79 15.70 11.80
CA LYS A 185 13.86 14.56 11.67
C LYS A 185 13.05 14.36 12.96
N ILE A 186 11.77 14.02 12.82
CA ILE A 186 10.88 13.68 13.95
C ILE A 186 10.50 12.21 13.95
#